data_AF-A0A1M4X2P2-F1
#
_entry.id   AF-A0A1M4X2P2-F1
#
_cell.length_a   1.000
_cell.length_b   1.000
_cell.length_c   1.000
_cell.angle_alpha   90.00
_cell.angle_beta   90.00
_cell.angle_gamma   90.00
#
_symmetry.space_group_name_H-M   'P 1'
#
loop_
_entity.id
_entity.type
_entity.pdbx_description
1 polymer ?
#
loop_
_entity_poly.entity_id
_entity_poly.type
_entity_poly.pdbx_seq_one_letter_code
_entity_poly.pdbx_strand_id
1 'polypeptide(L)'
;MKKQYVSLLAIILSASGFLFSCHDKMNKNTGALKFDSIQVNETVHLFNDTAKPACNIVVNFTYAVKSSDPILKDSINSYFISTFFSDKYIGEQPKKIVKEYTDEYINTYLHDQEPMYLESEKNKDDESAIGSWYSFYKSLESRVQLYEKDLLVYRIDYNEYTGGAHGMYMTTYLNMDLTLMRPLRLDDLFVGDYKDALTDLIWNQLMAENNVTTHEALEDLGYASTGDITPIENFYLSKDGITFYYNIYDITPYSMGPVKITIPFSMMEHLLGSNPILGDLKS
;
A
#
# COMPACT_ATOMS: atom_id res chain seq x y z
N MET A 1 66.95 61.57 3.15
CA MET A 1 66.93 60.69 1.97
C MET A 1 66.43 59.30 2.38
N LYS A 2 65.41 58.81 1.66
CA LYS A 2 64.99 57.41 1.40
C LYS A 2 64.88 56.38 2.54
N LYS A 3 63.62 55.94 2.70
CA LYS A 3 63.01 54.73 3.27
C LYS A 3 63.88 53.47 3.33
N GLN A 4 63.63 52.63 4.34
CA GLN A 4 63.41 51.19 4.16
C GLN A 4 62.60 50.58 5.33
N TYR A 5 61.66 49.70 4.96
CA TYR A 5 60.69 49.00 5.80
C TYR A 5 61.32 47.75 6.42
N VAL A 6 60.86 47.35 7.61
CA VAL A 6 60.92 45.94 8.05
C VAL A 6 59.60 45.56 8.71
N SER A 7 59.05 44.46 8.21
CA SER A 7 57.72 43.92 8.47
C SER A 7 57.44 43.47 9.90
N LEU A 8 56.18 43.69 10.27
CA LEU A 8 55.46 43.15 11.40
C LEU A 8 55.18 41.64 11.17
N LEU A 9 55.50 40.78 12.13
CA LEU A 9 54.92 39.45 12.23
C LEU A 9 54.43 39.24 13.66
N ALA A 10 53.13 39.46 13.88
CA ALA A 10 52.44 39.11 15.12
C ALA A 10 51.66 37.82 14.87
N ILE A 11 52.03 36.75 15.57
CA ILE A 11 51.35 35.46 15.53
C ILE A 11 50.11 35.58 16.42
N ILE A 12 48.93 35.58 15.81
CA ILE A 12 47.65 35.47 16.53
C ILE A 12 47.23 34.00 16.43
N LEU A 13 47.23 33.30 17.58
CA LEU A 13 46.60 32.00 17.74
C LEU A 13 45.07 32.18 17.65
N SER A 14 44.49 31.87 16.50
CA SER A 14 43.04 31.72 16.36
C SER A 14 42.64 30.32 16.81
N ALA A 15 42.14 30.21 18.05
CA ALA A 15 41.38 29.04 18.49
C ALA A 15 39.99 29.11 17.84
N SER A 16 39.87 28.57 16.64
CA SER A 16 38.59 28.39 15.95
C SER A 16 37.88 27.19 16.58
N GLY A 17 36.97 27.47 17.52
CA GLY A 17 35.98 26.49 17.94
C GLY A 17 35.09 26.13 16.75
N PHE A 18 35.29 24.94 16.20
CA PHE A 18 34.32 24.32 15.30
C PHE A 18 33.11 23.94 16.14
N LEU A 19 32.17 24.87 16.29
CA LEU A 19 30.80 24.53 16.64
C LEU A 19 30.21 23.82 15.41
N PHE A 20 30.27 22.49 15.41
CA PHE A 20 29.40 21.69 14.56
C PHE A 20 27.96 21.94 15.01
N SER A 21 27.33 22.97 14.45
CA SER A 21 25.87 23.04 14.40
C SER A 21 25.43 21.99 13.39
N CYS A 22 25.31 20.75 13.85
CA CYS A 22 24.38 19.83 13.24
C CYS A 22 23.00 20.42 13.44
N HIS A 23 22.56 21.25 12.50
CA HIS A 23 21.14 21.41 12.23
C HIS A 23 20.65 20.05 11.72
N ASP A 24 20.40 19.13 12.64
CA ASP A 24 19.42 18.09 12.39
C ASP A 24 18.16 18.86 12.01
N LYS A 25 17.78 18.82 10.73
CA LYS A 25 16.41 19.13 10.34
C LYS A 25 15.57 18.12 11.12
N MET A 26 15.06 18.54 12.29
CA MET A 26 14.17 17.75 13.12
C MET A 26 13.16 17.13 12.17
N ASN A 27 13.13 15.79 12.12
CA ASN A 27 12.18 15.07 11.31
C ASN A 27 10.80 15.52 11.77
N LYS A 28 10.11 16.33 10.94
CA LYS A 28 8.85 16.97 11.31
C LYS A 28 7.70 15.98 11.40
N ASN A 29 7.93 14.74 11.00
CA ASN A 29 6.92 13.70 11.01
C ASN A 29 6.84 13.04 12.38
N THR A 30 5.62 12.83 12.85
CA THR A 30 5.31 12.22 14.13
C THR A 30 5.92 10.83 14.24
N GLY A 31 6.60 10.57 15.36
CA GLY A 31 7.30 9.32 15.64
C GLY A 31 8.69 9.17 15.00
N ALA A 32 9.10 10.07 14.09
CA ALA A 32 10.36 9.95 13.36
C ALA A 32 10.64 8.52 12.82
N LEU A 33 9.59 7.86 12.31
CA LEU A 33 9.58 6.46 11.92
C LEU A 33 10.64 6.18 10.85
N LYS A 34 11.30 5.02 10.98
CA LYS A 34 12.17 4.43 9.95
C LYS A 34 11.61 3.07 9.57
N PHE A 35 11.63 2.78 8.29
CA PHE A 35 11.07 1.56 7.72
C PHE A 35 12.17 0.72 7.10
N ASP A 36 11.92 -0.59 7.07
CA ASP A 36 12.68 -1.57 6.31
C ASP A 36 11.68 -2.58 5.71
N SER A 37 12.16 -3.48 4.86
CA SER A 37 11.34 -4.51 4.24
C SER A 37 11.95 -5.90 4.39
N ILE A 38 11.10 -6.90 4.63
CA ILE A 38 11.49 -8.31 4.46
C ILE A 38 11.01 -8.76 3.09
N GLN A 39 11.93 -9.32 2.30
CA GLN A 39 11.66 -9.77 0.94
C GLN A 39 11.90 -11.27 0.82
N VAL A 40 10.96 -11.96 0.17
CA VAL A 40 11.02 -13.36 -0.21
C VAL A 40 10.59 -13.46 -1.67
N ASN A 41 11.30 -14.29 -2.43
CA ASN A 41 10.90 -14.72 -3.76
C ASN A 41 11.30 -16.19 -3.90
N GLU A 42 10.32 -17.08 -3.82
CA GLU A 42 10.52 -18.52 -3.83
C GLU A 42 9.73 -19.18 -4.95
N THR A 43 10.34 -20.17 -5.58
CA THR A 43 9.70 -21.03 -6.57
C THR A 43 9.89 -22.48 -6.14
N VAL A 44 8.80 -23.22 -6.00
CA VAL A 44 8.82 -24.62 -5.59
C VAL A 44 8.02 -25.45 -6.58
N HIS A 45 8.67 -26.46 -7.13
CA HIS A 45 8.09 -27.37 -8.11
C HIS A 45 7.43 -28.56 -7.43
N LEU A 46 6.34 -29.07 -8.01
CA LEU A 46 5.73 -30.33 -7.61
C LEU A 46 6.76 -31.46 -7.60
N PHE A 47 6.71 -32.32 -6.58
CA PHE A 47 7.61 -33.46 -6.38
C PHE A 47 9.10 -33.09 -6.32
N ASN A 48 9.41 -31.80 -6.12
CA ASN A 48 10.77 -31.26 -6.19
C ASN A 48 11.48 -31.57 -7.53
N ASP A 49 10.73 -31.61 -8.64
CA ASP A 49 11.23 -31.85 -9.99
C ASP A 49 11.06 -30.58 -10.85
N THR A 50 12.18 -29.97 -11.27
CA THR A 50 12.17 -28.72 -12.05
C THR A 50 11.51 -28.85 -13.42
N ALA A 51 11.25 -30.07 -13.91
CA ALA A 51 10.48 -30.30 -15.12
C ALA A 51 8.95 -30.26 -14.90
N LYS A 52 8.49 -30.21 -13.64
CA LYS A 52 7.06 -30.15 -13.27
C LYS A 52 6.61 -28.71 -13.03
N PRO A 53 5.28 -28.45 -13.03
CA PRO A 53 4.72 -27.16 -12.64
C PRO A 53 5.20 -26.71 -11.25
N ALA A 54 5.11 -25.41 -11.01
CA ALA A 54 5.55 -24.79 -9.76
C ALA A 54 4.56 -23.76 -9.24
N CYS A 55 4.62 -23.49 -7.94
CA CYS A 55 4.17 -22.22 -7.41
C CYS A 55 5.34 -21.23 -7.34
N ASN A 56 5.03 -19.95 -7.52
CA ASN A 56 5.93 -18.86 -7.18
C ASN A 56 5.26 -17.93 -6.17
N ILE A 57 5.97 -17.60 -5.10
CA ILE A 57 5.53 -16.65 -4.09
C ILE A 57 6.53 -15.51 -3.95
N VAL A 58 6.02 -14.29 -4.03
CA VAL A 58 6.74 -13.05 -3.76
C VAL A 58 6.09 -12.38 -2.55
N VAL A 59 6.88 -12.12 -1.51
CA VAL A 59 6.44 -11.35 -0.34
C VAL A 59 7.40 -10.19 -0.14
N ASN A 60 6.86 -8.97 -0.10
CA ASN A 60 7.62 -7.76 0.26
C ASN A 60 6.89 -7.01 1.37
N PHE A 61 7.26 -7.27 2.62
CA PHE A 61 6.60 -6.68 3.78
C PHE A 61 7.40 -5.52 4.35
N THR A 62 6.93 -4.29 4.11
CA THR A 62 7.47 -3.06 4.71
C THR A 62 6.94 -2.85 6.13
N TYR A 63 7.82 -2.60 7.10
CA TYR A 63 7.43 -2.37 8.50
C TYR A 63 8.32 -1.34 9.19
N ALA A 64 7.83 -0.76 10.29
CA ALA A 64 8.58 0.23 11.06
C ALA A 64 9.63 -0.45 11.95
N VAL A 65 10.92 -0.21 11.68
CA VAL A 65 12.06 -0.75 12.44
C VAL A 65 12.50 0.15 13.59
N LYS A 66 12.24 1.46 13.50
CA LYS A 66 12.62 2.45 14.53
C LYS A 66 11.59 3.56 14.62
N SER A 67 11.42 4.09 15.82
CA SER A 67 10.59 5.26 16.12
C SER A 67 11.17 5.97 17.35
N SER A 68 10.93 7.27 17.47
CA SER A 68 11.11 8.00 18.73
C SER A 68 10.02 7.65 19.75
N ASP A 69 8.90 7.10 19.30
CA ASP A 69 7.79 6.61 20.11
C ASP A 69 7.60 5.09 19.86
N PRO A 70 8.03 4.23 20.80
CA PRO A 70 7.87 2.78 20.68
C PRO A 70 6.42 2.31 20.61
N ILE A 71 5.49 2.98 21.30
CA ILE A 71 4.07 2.60 21.33
C ILE A 71 3.46 2.82 19.95
N LEU A 72 3.76 3.97 19.33
CA LEU A 72 3.36 4.25 17.95
C LEU A 72 3.88 3.20 16.97
N LYS A 73 5.17 2.84 17.08
CA LYS A 73 5.79 1.81 16.24
C LYS A 73 5.05 0.48 16.35
N ASP A 74 4.73 0.06 17.57
CA ASP A 74 4.07 -1.21 17.84
C ASP A 74 2.62 -1.22 17.36
N SER A 75 1.90 -0.11 17.52
CA SER A 75 0.53 0.04 17.00
C SER A 75 0.50 -0.04 15.46
N ILE A 76 1.35 0.75 14.79
CA ILE A 76 1.42 0.76 13.31
C ILE A 76 1.80 -0.62 12.77
N ASN A 77 2.81 -1.27 13.36
CA ASN A 77 3.20 -2.62 12.92
C ASN A 77 2.08 -3.64 13.15
N SER A 78 1.27 -3.49 14.21
CA SER A 78 0.11 -4.37 14.43
C SER A 78 -0.91 -4.23 13.30
N TYR A 79 -1.22 -3.00 12.87
CA TYR A 79 -2.10 -2.77 11.72
C TYR A 79 -1.49 -3.29 10.41
N PHE A 80 -0.19 -3.05 10.17
CA PHE A 80 0.49 -3.56 8.98
C PHE A 80 0.45 -5.09 8.94
N ILE A 81 0.73 -5.77 10.06
CA ILE A 81 0.70 -7.23 10.16
C ILE A 81 -0.72 -7.76 9.97
N SER A 82 -1.70 -7.15 10.63
CA SER A 82 -3.11 -7.52 10.53
C SER A 82 -3.62 -7.46 9.09
N THR A 83 -3.40 -6.32 8.43
CA THR A 83 -3.92 -6.09 7.08
C THR A 83 -3.13 -6.83 6.00
N PHE A 84 -1.81 -6.96 6.17
CA PHE A 84 -0.97 -7.64 5.19
C PHE A 84 -1.05 -9.16 5.33
N PHE A 85 -1.08 -9.71 6.54
CA PHE A 85 -1.10 -11.16 6.75
C PHE A 85 -2.43 -11.64 7.34
N SER A 86 -2.67 -11.30 8.61
CA SER A 86 -3.86 -11.67 9.40
C SER A 86 -3.66 -11.24 10.87
N ASP A 87 -4.75 -11.01 11.59
CA ASP A 87 -4.75 -10.76 13.04
C ASP A 87 -4.05 -11.85 13.85
N LYS A 88 -4.00 -13.10 13.35
CA LYS A 88 -3.34 -14.23 14.04
C LYS A 88 -1.84 -14.00 14.29
N TYR A 89 -1.22 -13.09 13.54
CA TYR A 89 0.21 -12.79 13.59
C TYR A 89 0.56 -11.55 14.43
N ILE A 90 -0.43 -10.85 15.00
CA ILE A 90 -0.17 -9.64 15.81
C ILE A 90 0.71 -10.01 17.02
N GLY A 91 1.79 -9.24 17.21
CA GLY A 91 2.76 -9.45 18.29
C GLY A 91 3.90 -10.41 17.96
N GLU A 92 3.84 -11.11 16.82
CA GLU A 92 4.92 -11.97 16.35
C GLU A 92 6.03 -11.18 15.64
N GLN A 93 7.20 -11.80 15.54
CA GLN A 93 8.36 -11.17 14.87
C GLN A 93 8.14 -11.17 13.34
N PRO A 94 8.27 -10.02 12.64
CA PRO A 94 8.05 -9.92 11.20
C PRO A 94 8.74 -11.00 10.36
N LYS A 95 10.00 -11.32 10.70
CA LYS A 95 10.77 -12.36 10.00
C LYS A 95 10.18 -13.77 10.18
N LYS A 96 9.64 -14.07 11.36
CA LYS A 96 8.96 -15.33 11.66
C LYS A 96 7.64 -15.41 10.89
N ILE A 97 6.84 -14.34 10.91
CA ILE A 97 5.57 -14.24 10.19
C ILE A 97 5.76 -14.48 8.69
N VAL A 98 6.71 -13.76 8.06
CA VAL A 98 6.98 -13.91 6.61
C VAL A 98 7.39 -15.35 6.29
N LYS A 99 8.23 -15.96 7.12
CA LYS A 99 8.63 -17.37 6.93
C LYS A 99 7.43 -18.31 7.03
N GLU A 100 6.67 -18.22 8.12
CA GLU A 100 5.50 -19.09 8.36
C GLU A 100 4.45 -18.93 7.27
N TYR A 101 4.17 -17.70 6.83
CA TYR A 101 3.23 -17.42 5.74
C TYR A 101 3.71 -18.02 4.40
N THR A 102 5.00 -17.88 4.10
CA THR A 102 5.60 -18.45 2.88
C THR A 102 5.57 -19.98 2.90
N ASP A 103 6.00 -20.58 4.02
CA ASP A 103 5.96 -22.03 4.21
C ASP A 103 4.52 -22.56 4.11
N GLU A 104 3.53 -21.88 4.72
CA GLU A 104 2.10 -22.25 4.67
C GLU A 104 1.61 -22.31 3.22
N TYR A 105 1.87 -21.27 2.42
CA TYR A 105 1.49 -21.23 1.01
C TYR A 105 2.13 -22.37 0.20
N ILE A 106 3.44 -22.58 0.34
CA ILE A 106 4.17 -23.62 -0.39
C ILE A 106 3.67 -25.02 -0.01
N ASN A 107 3.51 -25.28 1.29
CA ASN A 107 3.07 -26.59 1.77
C ASN A 107 1.64 -26.90 1.33
N THR A 108 0.73 -25.93 1.36
CA THR A 108 -0.63 -26.09 0.84
C THR A 108 -0.61 -26.38 -0.66
N TYR A 109 0.17 -25.63 -1.44
CA TYR A 109 0.33 -25.91 -2.88
C TYR A 109 0.78 -27.35 -3.13
N LEU A 110 1.88 -27.79 -2.50
CA LEU A 110 2.38 -29.15 -2.68
C LEU A 110 1.35 -30.20 -2.24
N HIS A 111 0.76 -30.02 -1.07
CA HIS A 111 -0.21 -30.97 -0.50
C HIS A 111 -1.43 -31.18 -1.40
N ASP A 112 -1.98 -30.10 -1.95
CA ASP A 112 -3.21 -30.14 -2.73
C ASP A 112 -2.92 -30.53 -4.19
N GLN A 113 -1.85 -29.99 -4.78
CA GLN A 113 -1.63 -30.05 -6.22
C GLN A 113 -0.88 -31.32 -6.66
N GLU A 114 -0.01 -31.90 -5.82
CA GLU A 114 0.67 -33.16 -6.16
C GLU A 114 -0.30 -34.33 -6.44
N PRO A 115 -1.27 -34.67 -5.56
CA PRO A 115 -2.18 -35.78 -5.84
C PRO A 115 -3.08 -35.52 -7.05
N MET A 116 -3.53 -34.27 -7.24
CA MET A 116 -4.34 -33.88 -8.40
C MET A 116 -3.56 -34.03 -9.71
N TYR A 117 -2.30 -33.58 -9.72
CA TYR A 117 -1.43 -33.68 -10.89
C TYR A 117 -1.22 -35.14 -11.33
N LEU A 118 -0.98 -36.06 -10.37
CA LEU A 118 -0.85 -37.49 -10.66
C LEU A 118 -2.13 -38.09 -11.28
N GLU A 119 -3.30 -37.62 -10.86
CA GLU A 119 -4.58 -38.05 -11.41
C GLU A 119 -4.76 -37.57 -12.86
N SER A 120 -4.45 -36.29 -13.14
CA SER A 120 -4.48 -35.73 -14.50
C SER A 120 -3.52 -36.46 -15.46
N GLU A 121 -2.28 -36.75 -15.02
CA GLU A 121 -1.33 -37.52 -15.83
C GLU A 121 -1.85 -38.92 -16.17
N LYS A 122 -2.49 -39.58 -15.19
CA LYS A 122 -3.06 -40.92 -15.39
C LYS A 122 -4.21 -40.92 -16.39
N ASN A 123 -5.03 -39.87 -16.39
CA ASN A 123 -6.18 -39.73 -17.29
C ASN A 123 -5.78 -39.32 -18.72
N LYS A 124 -4.49 -39.04 -18.96
CA LYS A 124 -3.96 -38.55 -20.24
C LYS A 124 -4.69 -37.30 -20.71
N ASP A 125 -4.99 -36.40 -19.77
CA ASP A 125 -5.38 -35.04 -20.13
C ASP A 125 -4.26 -34.42 -20.99
N ASP A 126 -4.58 -33.46 -21.85
CA ASP A 126 -3.61 -32.82 -22.73
C ASP A 126 -2.41 -32.30 -21.90
N GLU A 127 -1.21 -32.86 -22.11
CA GLU A 127 0.01 -32.53 -21.34
C GLU A 127 0.28 -31.01 -21.31
N SER A 128 -0.07 -30.29 -22.37
CA SER A 128 0.08 -28.83 -22.44
C SER A 128 -0.94 -28.10 -21.55
N ALA A 129 -2.15 -28.64 -21.42
CA ALA A 129 -3.19 -28.13 -20.52
C ALA A 129 -2.87 -28.47 -19.04
N ILE A 130 -2.37 -29.68 -18.77
CA ILE A 130 -1.93 -30.11 -17.43
C ILE A 130 -0.81 -29.19 -16.92
N GLY A 131 0.18 -28.79 -17.72
CA GLY A 131 1.21 -27.88 -17.22
C GLY A 131 0.67 -26.52 -16.75
N SER A 132 -0.32 -25.98 -17.46
CA SER A 132 -0.86 -24.63 -17.24
C SER A 132 -1.75 -24.51 -16.00
N TRP A 133 -2.52 -25.57 -15.67
CA TRP A 133 -3.47 -25.51 -14.56
C TRP A 133 -2.82 -25.58 -13.18
N TYR A 134 -1.59 -26.07 -13.11
CA TYR A 134 -0.86 -26.30 -11.85
C TYR A 134 0.27 -25.29 -11.62
N SER A 135 0.41 -24.30 -12.50
CA SER A 135 1.39 -23.23 -12.36
C SER A 135 0.78 -22.06 -11.60
N PHE A 136 1.16 -21.90 -10.32
CA PHE A 136 0.56 -20.90 -9.42
C PHE A 136 1.50 -19.72 -9.21
N TYR A 137 0.92 -18.55 -8.95
CA TYR A 137 1.66 -17.34 -8.59
C TYR A 137 0.94 -16.59 -7.47
N LYS A 138 1.69 -16.07 -6.51
CA LYS A 138 1.22 -15.14 -5.49
C LYS A 138 2.24 -14.04 -5.30
N SER A 139 1.80 -12.78 -5.35
CA SER A 139 2.57 -11.63 -4.89
C SER A 139 1.78 -10.85 -3.86
N LEU A 140 2.47 -10.47 -2.80
CA LEU A 140 1.95 -9.62 -1.75
C LEU A 140 3.04 -8.63 -1.35
N GLU A 141 2.82 -7.36 -1.65
CA GLU A 141 3.85 -6.33 -1.57
C GLU A 141 3.30 -5.07 -0.92
N SER A 142 4.02 -4.51 0.05
CA SER A 142 3.61 -3.30 0.74
C SER A 142 4.68 -2.23 0.73
N ARG A 143 4.23 -0.98 0.81
CA ARG A 143 5.10 0.19 0.92
C ARG A 143 4.44 1.34 1.66
N VAL A 144 5.25 2.19 2.27
CA VAL A 144 4.83 3.51 2.71
C VAL A 144 4.72 4.41 1.47
N GLN A 145 3.49 4.75 1.08
CA GLN A 145 3.20 5.62 -0.06
C GLN A 145 3.40 7.10 0.29
N LEU A 146 3.02 7.50 1.50
CA LEU A 146 3.20 8.86 2.02
C LEU A 146 3.55 8.78 3.51
N TYR A 147 4.46 9.65 3.97
CA TYR A 147 4.72 9.88 5.39
C TYR A 147 5.04 11.36 5.58
N GLU A 148 4.06 12.14 6.03
CA GLU A 148 4.15 13.58 6.16
C GLU A 148 3.40 14.04 7.43
N LYS A 149 4.11 14.73 8.33
CA LYS A 149 3.59 15.21 9.61
C LYS A 149 2.91 14.08 10.40
N ASP A 150 1.59 14.14 10.56
CA ASP A 150 0.75 13.20 11.33
C ASP A 150 0.09 12.11 10.48
N LEU A 151 0.32 12.09 9.17
CA LEU A 151 -0.25 11.10 8.26
C LEU A 151 0.81 10.13 7.74
N LEU A 152 0.47 8.84 7.77
CA LEU A 152 1.14 7.81 7.01
C LEU A 152 0.13 7.08 6.12
N VAL A 153 0.36 7.08 4.81
CA VAL A 153 -0.43 6.27 3.87
C VAL A 153 0.38 5.03 3.53
N TYR A 154 -0.17 3.87 3.89
CA TYR A 154 0.41 2.57 3.61
C TYR A 154 -0.39 1.89 2.51
N ARG A 155 0.32 1.33 1.53
CA ARG A 155 -0.29 0.64 0.39
C ARG A 155 0.14 -0.82 0.38
N ILE A 156 -0.79 -1.70 0.08
CA ILE A 156 -0.59 -3.13 -0.10
C ILE A 156 -1.12 -3.50 -1.49
N ASP A 157 -0.28 -4.10 -2.31
CA ASP A 157 -0.64 -4.68 -3.60
C ASP A 157 -0.62 -6.21 -3.46
N TYR A 158 -1.71 -6.85 -3.87
CA TYR A 158 -1.89 -8.29 -3.87
C TYR A 158 -2.19 -8.76 -5.29
N ASN A 159 -1.61 -9.89 -5.70
CA ASN A 159 -1.91 -10.55 -6.96
C ASN A 159 -1.77 -12.06 -6.77
N GLU A 160 -2.76 -12.83 -7.24
CA GLU A 160 -2.74 -14.29 -7.16
C GLU A 160 -3.32 -14.92 -8.42
N TYR A 161 -2.66 -15.95 -8.91
CA TYR A 161 -3.11 -16.82 -9.99
C TYR A 161 -2.98 -18.27 -9.54
N THR A 162 -4.07 -19.02 -9.66
CA THR A 162 -4.18 -20.42 -9.23
C THR A 162 -4.69 -21.30 -10.36
N GLY A 163 -4.32 -20.97 -11.61
CA GLY A 163 -4.85 -21.61 -12.81
C GLY A 163 -6.11 -20.92 -13.35
N GLY A 164 -6.60 -21.39 -14.50
CA GLY A 164 -7.79 -20.83 -15.17
C GLY A 164 -7.48 -19.65 -16.10
N ALA A 165 -8.50 -18.86 -16.44
CA ALA A 165 -8.43 -17.84 -17.49
C ALA A 165 -7.58 -16.62 -17.09
N HIS A 166 -7.64 -16.19 -15.83
CA HIS A 166 -6.88 -15.04 -15.30
C HIS A 166 -6.78 -15.12 -13.78
N GLY A 167 -5.86 -14.33 -13.21
CA GLY A 167 -5.70 -14.18 -11.76
C GLY A 167 -6.60 -13.10 -11.17
N MET A 168 -6.44 -12.87 -9.87
CA MET A 168 -7.05 -11.80 -9.11
C MET A 168 -5.97 -10.86 -8.59
N TYR A 169 -6.21 -9.56 -8.64
CA TYR A 169 -5.30 -8.57 -8.06
C TYR A 169 -6.09 -7.47 -7.37
N MET A 170 -5.55 -6.98 -6.26
CA MET A 170 -6.21 -5.99 -5.41
C MET A 170 -5.15 -5.02 -4.86
N THR A 171 -5.57 -3.79 -4.61
CA THR A 171 -4.79 -2.82 -3.84
C THR A 171 -5.61 -2.37 -2.63
N THR A 172 -4.97 -2.38 -1.47
CA THR A 172 -5.54 -1.91 -0.20
C THR A 172 -4.72 -0.75 0.34
N TYR A 173 -5.40 0.25 0.90
CA TYR A 173 -4.78 1.40 1.57
C TYR A 173 -5.13 1.47 3.05
N LEU A 174 -4.16 1.91 3.85
CA LEU A 174 -4.37 2.35 5.22
C LEU A 174 -3.90 3.79 5.35
N ASN A 175 -4.80 4.67 5.77
CA ASN A 175 -4.48 6.06 6.11
C ASN A 175 -4.28 6.14 7.62
N MET A 176 -3.05 5.94 8.10
CA MET A 176 -2.73 5.96 9.52
C MET A 176 -2.69 7.40 10.03
N ASP A 177 -3.55 7.72 10.99
CA ASP A 177 -3.39 8.89 11.85
C ASP A 177 -2.38 8.54 12.94
N LEU A 178 -1.22 9.20 12.91
CA LEU A 178 -0.10 8.91 13.80
C LEU A 178 -0.29 9.48 15.20
N THR A 179 -1.22 10.42 15.38
CA THR A 179 -1.59 10.96 16.70
C THR A 179 -2.57 10.04 17.41
N LEU A 180 -3.51 9.45 16.67
CA LEU A 180 -4.49 8.47 17.16
C LEU A 180 -3.97 7.03 17.12
N MET A 181 -2.85 6.80 16.45
CA MET A 181 -2.19 5.50 16.27
C MET A 181 -3.08 4.43 15.61
N ARG A 182 -4.00 4.83 14.72
CA ARG A 182 -4.95 3.94 14.04
C ARG A 182 -5.26 4.40 12.61
N PRO A 183 -5.80 3.54 11.74
CA PRO A 183 -6.34 3.96 10.45
C PRO A 183 -7.50 4.94 10.63
N LEU A 184 -7.55 5.95 9.76
CA LEU A 184 -8.68 6.82 9.52
C LEU A 184 -9.76 6.06 8.75
N ARG A 185 -11.00 6.29 9.14
CA ARG A 185 -12.21 5.90 8.41
C ARG A 185 -12.85 7.13 7.79
N LEU A 186 -13.78 6.93 6.86
CA LEU A 186 -14.54 8.05 6.28
C LEU A 186 -15.23 8.90 7.37
N ASP A 187 -15.76 8.27 8.42
CA ASP A 187 -16.39 8.95 9.56
C ASP A 187 -15.42 9.83 10.40
N ASP A 188 -14.10 9.66 10.25
CA ASP A 188 -13.10 10.53 10.88
C ASP A 188 -12.81 11.79 10.04
N LEU A 189 -13.21 11.78 8.75
CA LEU A 189 -12.90 12.81 7.77
C LEU A 189 -14.11 13.68 7.43
N PHE A 190 -15.31 13.12 7.52
CA PHE A 190 -16.55 13.76 7.12
C PHE A 190 -17.51 13.96 8.29
N VAL A 191 -18.35 14.99 8.21
CA VAL A 191 -19.36 15.31 9.23
C VAL A 191 -20.77 15.14 8.69
N GLY A 192 -21.71 14.83 9.59
CA GLY A 192 -23.11 14.66 9.23
C GLY A 192 -23.37 13.41 8.38
N ASP A 193 -24.48 13.42 7.65
CA ASP A 193 -24.84 12.35 6.72
C ASP A 193 -24.21 12.62 5.35
N TYR A 194 -22.92 12.31 5.22
CA TYR A 194 -22.12 12.68 4.05
C TYR A 194 -22.27 11.72 2.87
N LYS A 195 -22.85 10.52 3.07
CA LYS A 195 -22.76 9.42 2.09
C LYS A 195 -23.41 9.76 0.76
N ASP A 196 -24.62 10.31 0.76
CA ASP A 196 -25.32 10.67 -0.48
C ASP A 196 -24.59 11.81 -1.21
N ALA A 197 -24.22 12.87 -0.49
CA ALA A 197 -23.49 13.99 -1.06
C ALA A 197 -22.12 13.57 -1.64
N LEU A 198 -21.41 12.68 -0.96
CA LEU A 198 -20.13 12.16 -1.43
C LEU A 198 -20.30 11.19 -2.60
N THR A 199 -21.40 10.42 -2.63
CA THR A 199 -21.79 9.58 -3.78
C THR A 199 -21.98 10.45 -5.02
N ASP A 200 -22.73 11.55 -4.90
CA ASP A 200 -22.94 12.50 -6.01
C ASP A 200 -21.60 13.10 -6.49
N LEU A 201 -20.69 13.45 -5.58
CA LEU A 201 -19.36 13.95 -5.96
C LEU A 201 -18.55 12.90 -6.74
N ILE A 202 -18.61 11.63 -6.33
CA ILE A 202 -17.91 10.53 -7.02
C ILE A 202 -18.47 10.33 -8.43
N TRP A 203 -19.80 10.29 -8.58
CA TRP A 203 -20.44 10.21 -9.90
C TRP A 203 -20.08 11.39 -10.80
N ASN A 204 -20.16 12.61 -10.26
CA ASN A 204 -19.84 13.82 -11.01
C ASN A 204 -18.38 13.86 -11.46
N GLN A 205 -17.45 13.46 -10.59
CA GLN A 205 -16.04 13.38 -10.94
C GLN A 205 -15.80 12.34 -12.04
N LEU A 206 -16.41 11.16 -11.92
CA LEU A 206 -16.27 10.09 -12.91
C LEU A 206 -16.86 10.48 -14.28
N MET A 207 -17.99 11.17 -14.29
CA MET A 207 -18.59 11.73 -15.50
C MET A 207 -17.66 12.74 -16.17
N ALA A 208 -17.07 13.65 -15.39
CA ALA A 208 -16.13 14.65 -15.88
C ALA A 208 -14.87 14.00 -16.48
N GLU A 209 -14.30 12.99 -15.83
CA GLU A 209 -13.12 12.25 -16.32
C GLU A 209 -13.38 11.50 -17.62
N ASN A 210 -14.62 11.04 -17.84
CA ASN A 210 -15.04 10.32 -19.04
C ASN A 210 -15.69 11.20 -20.12
N ASN A 211 -15.77 12.53 -19.91
CA ASN A 211 -16.42 13.49 -20.81
C ASN A 211 -17.88 13.15 -21.14
N VAL A 212 -18.64 12.69 -20.14
CA VAL A 212 -20.08 12.41 -20.24
C VAL A 212 -20.85 13.25 -19.23
N THR A 213 -22.18 13.32 -19.37
CA THR A 213 -23.04 14.19 -18.54
C THR A 213 -24.24 13.46 -17.92
N THR A 214 -24.33 12.15 -18.07
CA THR A 214 -25.40 11.31 -17.50
C THR A 214 -24.83 10.04 -16.89
N HIS A 215 -25.51 9.49 -15.88
CA HIS A 215 -25.14 8.18 -15.29
C HIS A 215 -25.28 7.06 -16.32
N GLU A 216 -26.36 7.06 -17.12
CA GLU A 216 -26.58 6.10 -18.21
C GLU A 216 -25.39 6.02 -19.17
N ALA A 217 -24.77 7.17 -19.51
CA ALA A 217 -23.59 7.17 -20.38
C ALA A 217 -22.35 6.55 -19.70
N LEU A 218 -22.20 6.63 -18.38
CA LEU A 218 -21.15 5.89 -17.65
C LEU A 218 -21.47 4.40 -17.56
N GLU A 219 -22.74 4.06 -17.34
CA GLU A 219 -23.21 2.67 -17.31
C GLU A 219 -22.98 1.97 -18.66
N ASP A 220 -23.25 2.67 -19.78
CA ASP A 220 -22.94 2.21 -21.13
C ASP A 220 -21.44 1.99 -21.36
N LEU A 221 -20.57 2.70 -20.64
CA LEU A 221 -19.11 2.51 -20.64
C LEU A 221 -18.67 1.35 -19.72
N GLY A 222 -19.58 0.76 -18.96
CA GLY A 222 -19.33 -0.38 -18.06
C GLY A 222 -19.15 -0.01 -16.60
N TYR A 223 -19.26 1.26 -16.23
CA TYR A 223 -19.27 1.67 -14.81
C TYR A 223 -20.59 1.27 -14.14
N ALA A 224 -20.54 0.99 -12.84
CA ALA A 224 -21.66 0.45 -12.06
C ALA A 224 -22.21 -0.92 -12.54
N SER A 225 -21.58 -1.59 -13.50
CA SER A 225 -22.14 -2.82 -14.09
C SER A 225 -21.99 -4.05 -13.19
N THR A 226 -21.16 -3.98 -12.15
CA THR A 226 -20.90 -5.08 -11.21
C THR A 226 -21.25 -4.75 -9.76
N GLY A 227 -21.53 -3.47 -9.46
CA GLY A 227 -21.82 -2.98 -8.12
C GLY A 227 -22.06 -1.47 -8.10
N ASP A 228 -22.67 -0.98 -7.03
CA ASP A 228 -23.04 0.44 -6.90
C ASP A 228 -21.81 1.32 -6.67
N ILE A 229 -21.77 2.47 -7.35
CA ILE A 229 -20.75 3.49 -7.11
C ILE A 229 -21.14 4.28 -5.85
N THR A 230 -20.47 3.95 -4.76
CA THR A 230 -20.65 4.59 -3.43
C THR A 230 -19.29 4.82 -2.76
N PRO A 231 -19.17 5.71 -1.76
CA PRO A 231 -17.93 5.89 -1.00
C PRO A 231 -17.52 4.59 -0.31
N ILE A 232 -16.24 4.21 -0.46
CA ILE A 232 -15.66 2.99 0.13
C ILE A 232 -14.50 3.32 1.07
N GLU A 233 -14.25 2.43 2.03
CA GLU A 233 -13.16 2.59 3.01
C GLU A 233 -11.77 2.31 2.41
N ASN A 234 -11.69 1.81 1.18
CA ASN A 234 -10.44 1.69 0.43
C ASN A 234 -10.13 2.99 -0.32
N PHE A 235 -9.66 3.99 0.42
CA PHE A 235 -9.28 5.30 -0.11
C PHE A 235 -7.85 5.64 0.32
N TYR A 236 -7.25 6.66 -0.30
CA TYR A 236 -6.04 7.26 0.24
C TYR A 236 -6.06 8.78 0.18
N LEU A 237 -5.41 9.39 1.16
CA LEU A 237 -5.21 10.83 1.26
C LEU A 237 -3.94 11.27 0.54
N SER A 238 -4.02 12.40 -0.15
CA SER A 238 -2.87 13.09 -0.74
C SER A 238 -3.10 14.60 -0.72
N LYS A 239 -2.14 15.38 -1.23
CA LYS A 239 -2.32 16.84 -1.38
C LYS A 239 -3.40 17.21 -2.39
N ASP A 240 -3.70 16.31 -3.32
CA ASP A 240 -4.69 16.54 -4.36
C ASP A 240 -6.12 16.32 -3.87
N GLY A 241 -6.31 15.61 -2.75
CA GLY A 241 -7.62 15.27 -2.21
C GLY A 241 -7.71 13.84 -1.68
N ILE A 242 -8.91 13.28 -1.77
CA ILE A 242 -9.22 11.90 -1.37
C ILE A 242 -9.41 11.08 -2.64
N THR A 243 -8.61 10.04 -2.83
CA THR A 243 -8.79 9.08 -3.93
C THR A 243 -9.47 7.82 -3.43
N PHE A 244 -10.66 7.54 -3.93
CA PHE A 244 -11.35 6.26 -3.74
C PHE A 244 -10.82 5.24 -4.75
N TYR A 245 -10.40 4.07 -4.25
CA TYR A 245 -9.80 3.02 -5.07
C TYR A 245 -10.71 1.81 -5.12
N TYR A 246 -11.44 1.67 -6.22
CA TYR A 246 -12.28 0.53 -6.53
C TYR A 246 -11.41 -0.54 -7.21
N ASN A 247 -11.30 -1.70 -6.60
CA ASN A 247 -10.64 -2.86 -7.19
C ASN A 247 -11.43 -3.40 -8.39
N ILE A 248 -10.82 -4.35 -9.11
CA ILE A 248 -11.55 -5.13 -10.13
C ILE A 248 -12.83 -5.71 -9.53
N TYR A 249 -13.90 -5.71 -10.31
CA TYR A 249 -15.25 -6.17 -9.92
C TYR A 249 -16.01 -5.31 -8.90
N ASP A 250 -15.40 -4.32 -8.25
CA ASP A 250 -16.13 -3.47 -7.30
C ASP A 250 -17.25 -2.70 -8.01
N ILE A 251 -16.92 -1.99 -9.11
CA ILE A 251 -17.87 -1.18 -9.90
C ILE A 251 -17.73 -1.35 -11.42
N THR A 252 -16.80 -2.17 -11.89
CA THR A 252 -16.58 -2.45 -13.32
C THR A 252 -16.17 -3.91 -13.55
N PRO A 253 -16.35 -4.46 -14.77
CA PRO A 253 -15.83 -5.78 -15.11
C PRO A 253 -14.30 -5.84 -15.03
N TYR A 254 -13.75 -7.04 -14.81
CA TYR A 254 -12.31 -7.29 -14.74
C TYR A 254 -11.48 -6.62 -15.83
N SER A 255 -11.97 -6.66 -17.08
CA SER A 255 -11.26 -6.16 -18.26
C SER A 255 -11.00 -4.66 -18.25
N MET A 256 -11.75 -3.89 -17.45
CA MET A 256 -11.54 -2.44 -17.28
C MET A 256 -10.47 -2.12 -16.24
N GLY A 257 -10.09 -3.09 -15.41
CA GLY A 257 -9.16 -2.88 -14.31
C GLY A 257 -9.76 -2.08 -13.15
N PRO A 258 -8.93 -1.70 -12.17
CA PRO A 258 -9.37 -0.91 -11.02
C PRO A 258 -9.67 0.54 -11.44
N VAL A 259 -10.64 1.15 -10.76
CA VAL A 259 -11.06 2.54 -10.99
C VAL A 259 -10.59 3.41 -9.82
N LYS A 260 -9.97 4.54 -10.12
CA LYS A 260 -9.52 5.53 -9.13
C LYS A 260 -10.28 6.82 -9.35
N ILE A 261 -10.96 7.30 -8.32
CA ILE A 261 -11.73 8.54 -8.41
C ILE A 261 -11.19 9.49 -7.36
N THR A 262 -10.54 10.57 -7.80
CA THR A 262 -9.96 11.57 -6.89
C THR A 262 -10.88 12.76 -6.76
N ILE A 263 -11.37 13.01 -5.54
CA ILE A 263 -12.16 14.19 -5.23
C ILE A 263 -11.27 15.23 -4.57
N PRO A 264 -11.03 16.39 -5.21
CA PRO A 264 -10.30 17.49 -4.60
C PRO A 264 -10.95 17.99 -3.32
N PHE A 265 -10.13 18.37 -2.33
CA PHE A 265 -10.64 18.89 -1.06
C PHE A 265 -11.58 20.10 -1.25
N SER A 266 -11.30 20.96 -2.23
CA SER A 266 -12.13 22.12 -2.56
C SER A 266 -13.58 21.76 -2.93
N MET A 267 -13.83 20.57 -3.45
CA MET A 267 -15.19 20.08 -3.77
C MET A 267 -15.93 19.54 -2.53
N MET A 268 -15.19 19.21 -1.47
CA MET A 268 -15.72 18.58 -0.26
C MET A 268 -15.68 19.47 0.98
N GLU A 269 -15.17 20.71 0.92
CA GLU A 269 -14.97 21.58 2.10
C GLU A 269 -16.16 21.66 3.06
N HIS A 270 -17.39 21.64 2.53
CA HIS A 270 -18.62 21.70 3.33
C HIS A 270 -19.00 20.37 4.02
N LEU A 271 -18.40 19.26 3.58
CA LEU A 271 -18.56 17.91 4.14
C LEU A 271 -17.42 17.54 5.09
N LEU A 272 -16.25 18.16 4.95
CA LEU A 272 -15.06 17.81 5.72
C LEU A 272 -15.19 18.21 7.20
N GLY A 273 -14.72 17.33 8.07
CA GLY A 273 -14.58 17.57 9.50
C GLY A 273 -13.33 18.38 9.86
N SER A 274 -13.07 18.47 11.17
CA SER A 274 -11.97 19.25 11.73
C SER A 274 -10.69 18.45 12.00
N ASN A 275 -10.53 17.27 11.38
CA ASN A 275 -9.34 16.46 11.57
C ASN A 275 -8.08 17.25 11.14
N PRO A 276 -7.06 17.41 12.01
CA PRO A 276 -5.87 18.20 11.71
C PRO A 276 -5.11 17.76 10.45
N ILE A 277 -5.14 16.46 10.12
CA ILE A 277 -4.50 15.90 8.92
C ILE A 277 -5.07 16.54 7.65
N LEU A 278 -6.37 16.84 7.61
CA LEU A 278 -6.99 17.53 6.47
C LEU A 278 -6.45 18.95 6.33
N GLY A 279 -6.25 19.66 7.44
CA GLY A 279 -5.64 20.99 7.42
C GLY A 279 -4.20 20.97 6.90
N ASP A 280 -3.45 19.96 7.31
CA ASP A 280 -2.05 19.76 6.92
C ASP A 280 -1.84 19.40 5.45
N LEU A 281 -2.79 18.68 4.85
CA LEU A 281 -2.75 18.33 3.43
C LEU A 281 -3.19 19.49 2.52
N LYS A 282 -4.07 20.35 3.03
CA LYS A 282 -4.57 21.54 2.31
C LYS A 282 -3.59 22.73 2.34
N SER A 283 -2.59 22.71 3.22
CA SER A 283 -1.59 23.78 3.41
C SER A 283 -0.39 23.63 2.47
#